data_AF-A0A3D2IEL4-F1
#
_entry.id   AF-A0A3D2IEL4-F1
#
_cell.length_a   1.000
_cell.length_b   1.000
_cell.length_c   1.000
_cell.angle_alpha   90.00
_cell.angle_beta   90.00
_cell.angle_gamma   90.00
#
_symmetry.space_group_name_H-M   'P 1'
#
loop_
_entity.id
_entity.type
_entity.pdbx_description
1 polymer ?
#
loop_
_entity_poly.entity_id
_entity_poly.type
_entity_poly.pdbx_seq_one_letter_code
_entity_poly.pdbx_strand_id
1 'polypeptide(L)'
;MYDNSLILRIAMCEKPFPHPGAMIDVKKSSIFSDEAAKITLQLLGEFGIINIGGPNQSIYDFVSLHQKVSPMTRNSADSTMMPDVSMNTDKLNEISRRR
;
A
#
# COMPACT_ATOMS: atom_id res chain seq x y z
N MET A 1 -17.86 -14.43 9.59
CA MET A 1 -16.97 -13.48 10.29
C MET A 1 -17.69 -13.00 11.53
N TYR A 2 -16.98 -12.73 12.63
CA TYR A 2 -17.60 -12.22 13.85
C TYR A 2 -17.74 -10.70 13.78
N ASP A 3 -18.75 -10.13 14.43
CA ASP A 3 -19.04 -8.69 14.41
C ASP A 3 -17.93 -7.83 15.06
N ASN A 4 -17.12 -8.46 15.92
CA ASN A 4 -15.94 -7.88 16.57
C ASN A 4 -14.63 -8.31 15.90
N SER A 5 -14.65 -8.62 14.60
CA SER A 5 -13.43 -8.93 13.85
C SER A 5 -12.81 -7.66 13.27
N LEU A 6 -11.49 -7.58 13.30
CA LEU A 6 -10.71 -6.59 12.56
C LEU A 6 -10.09 -7.25 11.32
N ILE A 7 -10.32 -6.68 10.15
CA ILE A 7 -9.79 -7.13 8.86
C ILE A 7 -8.95 -6.02 8.26
N LEU A 8 -7.67 -6.31 8.07
CA LEU A 8 -6.71 -5.39 7.49
C LEU A 8 -6.49 -5.73 6.02
N ARG A 9 -6.69 -4.76 5.14
CA ARG A 9 -6.36 -4.87 3.71
C ARG A 9 -5.14 -4.02 3.45
N ILE A 10 -3.99 -4.67 3.33
CA ILE A 10 -2.70 -3.98 3.35
C ILE A 10 -2.07 -3.98 1.96
N ALA A 11 -1.71 -2.79 1.47
CA ALA A 11 -0.92 -2.62 0.25
C ALA A 11 0.55 -2.38 0.62
N MET A 12 1.23 -3.41 1.11
CA MET A 12 2.64 -3.32 1.50
C MET A 12 3.60 -3.83 0.42
N CYS A 13 4.85 -3.39 0.54
CA CYS A 13 6.01 -3.85 -0.21
C CYS A 13 7.16 -4.18 0.76
N GLU A 14 8.08 -5.03 0.31
CA GLU A 14 9.32 -5.31 1.06
C GLU A 14 10.30 -4.13 0.98
N LYS A 15 11.20 -4.06 1.97
CA LYS A 15 12.27 -3.07 2.06
C LYS A 15 13.60 -3.81 2.26
N PRO A 16 14.59 -3.70 1.35
CA PRO A 16 14.53 -2.99 0.08
C PRO A 16 13.53 -3.60 -0.90
N PHE A 17 13.11 -2.81 -1.88
CA PHE A 17 12.21 -3.29 -2.93
C PHE A 17 12.94 -4.37 -3.77
N PRO A 18 12.32 -5.56 -3.95
CA PRO A 18 13.05 -6.75 -4.41
C PRO A 18 13.23 -6.84 -5.92
N HIS A 19 12.53 -6.01 -6.70
CA HIS A 19 12.57 -6.08 -8.17
C HIS A 19 13.52 -5.03 -8.77
N PRO A 20 14.18 -5.34 -9.90
CA PRO A 20 15.11 -4.42 -10.57
C PRO A 20 14.41 -3.21 -11.22
N GLY A 21 13.13 -3.37 -11.56
CA GLY A 21 12.31 -2.33 -12.19
C GLY A 21 11.01 -2.08 -11.43
N ALA A 22 10.52 -0.85 -11.50
CA ALA A 22 9.27 -0.43 -10.88
C ALA A 22 8.36 0.26 -11.92
N MET A 23 7.06 -0.04 -11.83
CA MET A 23 6.08 0.43 -12.80
C MET A 23 5.80 1.93 -12.64
N ILE A 24 5.91 2.69 -13.73
CA ILE A 24 5.59 4.13 -13.78
C ILE A 24 4.12 4.40 -14.07
N ASP A 25 3.44 3.46 -14.72
CA ASP A 25 2.06 3.60 -15.22
C ASP A 25 1.02 2.85 -14.36
N VAL A 26 1.46 2.29 -13.22
CA VAL A 26 0.60 1.63 -12.22
C VAL A 26 0.65 2.39 -10.92
N LYS A 27 -0.53 2.82 -10.47
CA LYS A 27 -0.75 3.54 -9.22
C LYS A 27 -1.19 2.59 -8.09
N LYS A 28 -0.58 2.73 -6.92
CA LYS A 28 -0.84 1.90 -5.73
C LYS A 28 -0.63 2.71 -4.46
N SER A 29 -1.40 2.39 -3.41
CA SER A 29 -1.23 2.94 -2.06
C SER A 29 -0.13 2.20 -1.28
N SER A 30 1.08 2.12 -1.84
CA SER A 30 2.19 1.32 -1.28
C SER A 30 2.74 1.91 0.02
N ILE A 31 3.09 1.02 0.97
CA ILE A 31 3.90 1.31 2.17
C ILE A 31 4.92 0.20 2.37
N PHE A 32 5.95 0.43 3.18
CA PHE A 32 6.83 -0.67 3.56
C PHE A 32 6.24 -1.55 4.68
N SER A 33 6.72 -2.79 4.73
CA SER A 33 6.24 -3.78 5.69
C SER A 33 6.50 -3.37 7.15
N ASP A 34 7.58 -2.63 7.43
CA ASP A 34 7.88 -2.07 8.75
C ASP A 34 6.90 -0.94 9.15
N GLU A 35 6.47 -0.13 8.20
CA GLU A 35 5.43 0.89 8.41
C GLU A 35 4.05 0.25 8.63
N ALA A 36 3.72 -0.78 7.84
CA ALA A 36 2.49 -1.55 8.00
C ALA A 36 2.38 -2.18 9.40
N ALA A 37 3.48 -2.71 9.92
CA ALA A 37 3.54 -3.27 11.27
C ALA A 37 3.26 -2.21 12.35
N LYS A 38 3.86 -1.02 12.24
CA LYS A 38 3.61 0.11 13.17
C LYS A 38 2.16 0.54 13.15
N ILE A 39 1.56 0.70 11.96
CA ILE A 39 0.16 1.07 11.81
C ILE A 39 -0.75 -0.01 12.39
N THR A 40 -0.43 -1.28 12.14
CA THR A 40 -1.21 -2.42 12.66
C THR A 40 -1.30 -2.38 14.19
N LEU A 41 -0.21 -2.07 14.89
CA LEU A 41 -0.21 -1.91 16.34
C LEU A 41 -1.08 -0.74 16.82
N GLN A 42 -1.19 0.33 16.03
CA GLN A 42 -2.10 1.45 16.32
C GLN A 42 -3.57 1.10 16.12
N LEU A 43 -3.90 0.01 15.43
CA LEU A 43 -5.29 -0.41 15.19
C LEU A 43 -5.79 -1.45 16.21
N LEU A 44 -4.99 -1.77 17.23
CA LEU A 44 -5.44 -2.63 18.32
C LEU A 44 -6.65 -2.02 19.02
N GLY A 45 -7.71 -2.82 19.16
CA GLY A 45 -9.00 -2.41 19.73
C GLY A 45 -10.02 -1.90 18.72
N GLU A 46 -9.63 -1.72 17.46
CA GLU A 46 -10.55 -1.36 16.37
C GLU A 46 -11.25 -2.59 15.80
N PHE A 47 -12.38 -2.38 15.13
CA PHE A 47 -13.19 -3.43 14.50
C PHE A 47 -13.62 -3.05 13.09
N GLY A 48 -13.95 -4.05 12.28
CA GLY A 48 -14.39 -3.89 10.90
C GLY A 48 -13.26 -4.00 9.88
N ILE A 49 -13.47 -3.44 8.68
CA ILE A 49 -12.52 -3.50 7.56
C ILE A 49 -11.78 -2.16 7.44
N ILE A 50 -10.46 -2.21 7.53
CA ILE A 50 -9.57 -1.04 7.41
C ILE A 50 -8.54 -1.31 6.31
N ASN A 51 -8.44 -0.39 5.34
CA ASN A 51 -7.39 -0.42 4.33
C ASN A 51 -6.15 0.30 4.87
N ILE A 52 -5.00 -0.35 4.80
CA ILE A 52 -3.73 0.19 5.24
C ILE A 52 -2.84 0.39 4.01
N GLY A 53 -2.48 1.63 3.75
CA GLY A 53 -1.67 1.99 2.60
C GLY A 53 -1.24 3.45 2.63
N GLY A 54 -0.38 3.81 1.69
CA GLY A 54 0.22 5.12 1.56
C GLY A 54 -0.57 6.02 0.61
N PRO A 55 -0.02 7.19 0.26
CA PRO A 55 -0.61 8.06 -0.76
C PRO A 55 -0.75 7.33 -2.11
N ASN A 56 -1.72 7.78 -2.91
CA ASN A 56 -1.88 7.27 -4.28
C ASN A 56 -0.75 7.83 -5.16
N GLN A 57 0.21 6.98 -5.52
CA GLN A 57 1.33 7.32 -6.40
C GLN A 57 1.78 6.10 -7.21
N SER A 58 2.64 6.29 -8.21
CA SER A 58 3.17 5.17 -8.98
C SER A 58 4.09 4.29 -8.13
N ILE A 59 4.23 3.01 -8.49
CA ILE A 59 5.16 2.10 -7.80
C ILE A 59 6.59 2.63 -7.93
N TYR A 60 6.96 3.17 -9.10
CA TYR A 60 8.25 3.79 -9.33
C TYR A 60 8.49 5.01 -8.44
N ASP A 61 7.53 5.95 -8.34
CA ASP A 61 7.68 7.14 -7.49
C ASP A 61 7.84 6.75 -6.02
N PHE A 62 7.10 5.73 -5.55
CA PHE A 62 7.30 5.18 -4.21
C PHE A 62 8.70 4.61 -3.99
N VAL A 63 9.14 3.70 -4.85
CA VAL A 63 10.43 3.01 -4.66
C VAL A 63 11.62 3.95 -4.84
N SER A 64 11.55 4.87 -5.80
CA SER A 64 12.63 5.81 -6.15
C SER A 64 12.98 6.79 -5.02
N LEU A 65 12.06 7.06 -4.09
CA LEU A 65 12.32 7.85 -2.89
C LEU A 65 13.27 7.16 -1.89
N HIS A 66 13.43 5.84 -2.00
CA HIS A 66 14.15 5.03 -1.01
C HIS A 66 15.34 4.26 -1.60
N GLN A 67 15.30 3.91 -2.89
CA GLN A 67 16.39 3.22 -3.57
C GLN A 67 16.40 3.52 -5.07
N LYS A 68 17.54 3.27 -5.73
CA LYS A 68 17.61 3.33 -7.19
C LYS A 68 16.90 2.13 -7.80
N VAL A 69 16.05 2.38 -8.80
CA VAL A 69 15.29 1.37 -9.53
C VAL A 69 15.11 1.81 -10.97
N SER A 70 15.00 0.88 -11.91
CA SER A 70 14.73 1.22 -13.31
C SER A 70 13.24 1.49 -13.53
N PRO A 71 12.86 2.52 -14.30
CA PRO A 71 11.46 2.71 -14.69
C PRO A 71 11.03 1.60 -15.65
N MET A 72 9.82 1.08 -15.45
CA MET A 72 9.20 0.06 -16.29
C MET A 72 7.75 0.47 -16.60
N THR A 73 7.24 0.11 -17.77
CA THR A 73 5.81 0.24 -18.10
C THR A 73 5.17 -1.14 -18.14
N ARG A 74 3.85 -1.23 -17.96
CA ARG A 74 3.14 -2.49 -18.22
C ARG A 74 3.37 -2.95 -19.67
N ASN A 75 3.69 -4.23 -19.82
CA ASN A 75 3.80 -4.88 -21.12
C ASN A 75 2.43 -5.43 -21.56
N SER A 76 2.31 -5.86 -22.82
CA SER A 76 1.08 -6.49 -23.34
C SER A 76 0.67 -7.76 -22.58
N ALA A 77 1.63 -8.49 -22.00
CA ALA A 77 1.39 -9.62 -21.11
C ALA A 77 0.90 -9.20 -19.70
N ASP A 78 1.26 -7.99 -19.25
CA ASP A 78 0.81 -7.38 -17.99
C ASP A 78 -0.45 -6.51 -18.19
N SER A 79 -1.10 -6.61 -19.36
CA SER A 79 -2.31 -5.85 -19.69
C SER A 79 -3.50 -6.14 -18.78
N THR A 80 -3.46 -7.27 -18.06
CA THR A 80 -4.42 -7.63 -17.00
C THR A 80 -4.25 -6.80 -15.73
N MET A 81 -3.10 -6.14 -15.52
CA MET A 81 -2.92 -5.24 -14.39
C MET A 81 -3.64 -3.91 -14.66
N MET A 82 -4.56 -3.58 -13.76
CA MET A 82 -5.27 -2.30 -13.80
C MET A 82 -4.29 -1.13 -13.58
N PRO A 83 -4.44 -0.01 -14.31
CA PRO A 83 -3.57 1.16 -14.14
C PRO A 83 -3.63 1.78 -12.74
N ASP A 84 -4.75 1.63 -12.04
CA ASP A 84 -4.94 2.17 -10.69
C ASP A 84 -5.52 1.09 -9.78
N VAL A 85 -4.77 0.74 -8.73
CA VAL A 85 -5.13 -0.18 -7.67
C VAL A 85 -5.00 0.48 -6.29
N SER A 86 -5.13 1.80 -6.24
CA SER A 86 -5.14 2.56 -5.00
C SER A 86 -6.32 2.19 -4.10
N MET A 87 -6.14 2.37 -2.79
CA MET A 87 -7.15 2.06 -1.79
C MET A 87 -7.61 3.34 -1.10
N ASN A 88 -8.88 3.38 -0.69
CA ASN A 88 -9.38 4.42 0.20
C ASN A 88 -8.83 4.19 1.62
N THR A 89 -8.06 5.15 2.14
CA THR A 89 -7.45 5.14 3.48
C THR A 89 -8.13 6.08 4.48
N ASP A 90 -9.33 6.59 4.16
CA ASP A 90 -10.04 7.58 4.99
C ASP A 90 -10.31 7.06 6.40
N LYS A 91 -10.73 5.79 6.53
CA LYS A 91 -10.94 5.15 7.85
C LYS A 91 -9.67 5.12 8.70
N LEU A 92 -8.52 4.82 8.09
CA LEU A 92 -7.24 4.83 8.79
C LEU A 92 -6.92 6.25 9.28
N ASN A 93 -7.09 7.25 8.39
CA ASN A 93 -6.85 8.66 8.72
C ASN A 93 -7.77 9.16 9.84
N GLU A 94 -9.03 8.76 9.86
CA GLU A 94 -9.97 9.09 10.93
C GLU A 94 -9.52 8.52 12.27
N ILE A 95 -9.09 7.25 12.31
CA ILE A 95 -8.61 6.60 13.54
C ILE A 95 -7.33 7.28 14.04
N SER A 96 -6.40 7.57 13.14
CA SER A 96 -5.15 8.27 13.49
C SER A 96 -5.37 9.69 14.01
N ARG A 97 -6.47 10.37 13.66
CA ARG A 97 -6.82 11.70 14.21
C ARG A 97 -7.48 11.66 15.59
N ARG A 98 -8.05 10.52 15.97
CA ARG A 98 -8.75 10.34 17.26
C ARG A 98 -7.79 9.96 18.40
N ARG A 99 -6.57 9.54 18.08
CA ARG A 99 -5.50 9.22 19.02
C ARG A 99 -4.49 10.35 19.08
#